data_AF-A0A970HJD7-F1
#
_entry.id   AF-A0A970HJD7-F1
#
_cell.length_a   1.000
_cell.length_b   1.000
_cell.length_c   1.000
_cell.angle_alpha   90.00
_cell.angle_beta   90.00
_cell.angle_gamma   90.00
#
_symmetry.space_group_name_H-M   'P 1'
#
loop_
_entity.id
_entity.type
_entity.pdbx_description
1 polymer ?
#
loop_
_entity_poly.entity_id
_entity_poly.type
_entity_poly.pdbx_seq_one_letter_code
_entity_poly.pdbx_strand_id
1 'polypeptide(L)'
;MPGARTTNAATAEFTDYDVQVTPIGPNGRRFTTVVPNVWVLNRHSTPERQEAAWNWIKFVLSPQAQAFRALRGYGVPVNREAGVRFLNMPGLPKNRIAFLESFTFAETLEENAVWGVWSREVYQLLEPMYRGQESVRSAVEKAHSRLTAILAEAFGAK
;
A
#
# COMPACT_ATOMS: atom_id res chain seq x y z
N MET A 1 36.61 3.56 -4.18
CA MET A 1 35.35 2.84 -4.48
C MET A 1 34.52 3.72 -5.41
N PRO A 2 34.14 3.26 -6.61
CA PRO A 2 33.26 4.03 -7.48
C PRO A 2 31.90 4.19 -6.80
N GLY A 3 31.45 5.43 -6.64
CA GLY A 3 30.23 5.78 -5.92
C GLY A 3 29.00 5.11 -6.53
N ALA A 4 28.20 4.48 -5.66
CA ALA A 4 26.89 3.97 -6.02
C ALA A 4 26.04 5.13 -6.55
N ARG A 5 25.83 5.17 -7.87
CA ARG A 5 24.78 5.99 -8.48
C ARG A 5 23.46 5.37 -8.04
N THR A 6 22.78 5.99 -7.09
CA THR A 6 21.35 5.79 -6.87
C THR A 6 20.61 6.35 -8.09
N THR A 7 20.53 5.55 -9.17
CA THR A 7 19.54 5.82 -10.21
C THR A 7 18.18 5.64 -9.56
N ASN A 8 17.46 6.75 -9.39
CA ASN A 8 16.07 6.75 -9.01
C ASN A 8 15.35 5.82 -9.99
N ALA A 9 14.77 4.70 -9.55
CA ALA A 9 14.07 3.77 -10.44
C ALA A 9 12.94 4.49 -11.23
N ALA A 10 12.46 5.62 -10.72
CA ALA A 10 11.51 6.51 -11.38
C ALA A 10 12.03 7.22 -12.65
N THR A 11 13.35 7.24 -12.91
CA THR A 11 13.95 7.89 -14.09
C THR A 11 14.66 6.91 -15.02
N ALA A 12 14.64 5.61 -14.72
CA ALA A 12 15.12 4.59 -15.65
C ALA A 12 14.01 4.32 -16.67
N GLU A 13 14.26 4.55 -17.95
CA GLU A 13 13.37 4.13 -19.02
C GLU A 13 13.41 2.60 -19.12
N PHE A 14 12.61 1.92 -18.30
CA PHE A 14 12.37 0.49 -18.45
C PHE A 14 11.57 0.27 -19.73
N THR A 15 12.27 -0.08 -20.80
CA THR A 15 11.67 -0.36 -22.12
C THR A 15 11.15 -1.78 -22.23
N ASP A 16 11.55 -2.67 -21.32
CA ASP A 16 11.08 -4.06 -21.25
C ASP A 16 11.01 -4.51 -19.78
N TYR A 17 9.78 -4.65 -19.27
CA TYR A 17 9.50 -5.13 -17.91
C TYR A 17 8.12 -5.76 -17.84
N ASP A 18 7.95 -6.64 -16.86
CA ASP A 18 6.65 -7.21 -16.52
C ASP A 18 6.51 -7.34 -15.00
N VAL A 19 5.35 -7.81 -14.53
CA VAL A 19 5.06 -8.02 -13.11
C VAL A 19 4.65 -9.47 -12.82
N GLN A 20 4.83 -9.90 -11.57
CA GLN A 20 4.37 -11.19 -11.09
C GLN A 20 3.94 -11.08 -9.62
N VAL A 21 3.09 -12.01 -9.18
CA VAL A 21 2.72 -12.17 -7.77
C VAL A 21 3.94 -12.43 -6.89
N THR A 22 3.85 -12.06 -5.61
CA THR A 22 4.93 -12.31 -4.64
C THR A 22 5.21 -13.81 -4.50
N PRO A 23 6.49 -14.21 -4.31
CA PRO A 23 6.84 -15.60 -4.05
C PRO A 23 6.15 -16.17 -2.81
N ILE A 24 6.01 -17.49 -2.76
CA ILE A 24 5.51 -18.19 -1.58
C ILE A 24 6.56 -18.10 -0.48
N GLY A 25 6.14 -17.65 0.72
CA GLY A 25 7.01 -17.57 1.88
C GLY A 25 7.25 -18.93 2.55
N PRO A 26 8.15 -18.99 3.55
CA PRO A 26 8.50 -20.23 4.26
C PRO A 26 7.31 -20.94 4.94
N ASN A 27 6.24 -20.20 5.24
CA ASN A 27 5.00 -20.73 5.81
C ASN A 27 4.05 -21.33 4.75
N GLY A 28 4.47 -21.45 3.49
CA GLY A 28 3.66 -21.97 2.39
C GLY A 28 2.60 -20.99 1.87
N ARG A 29 2.58 -19.74 2.35
CA ARG A 29 1.60 -18.71 1.94
C ARG A 29 2.28 -17.57 1.19
N ARG A 30 1.56 -16.98 0.24
CA ARG A 30 1.91 -15.66 -0.31
C ARG A 30 1.38 -14.59 0.64
N PHE A 31 2.04 -13.44 0.64
CA PHE A 31 1.57 -12.24 1.31
C PHE A 31 1.82 -11.01 0.45
N THR A 32 0.85 -10.11 0.45
CA THR A 32 1.01 -8.74 -0.02
C THR A 32 0.06 -7.85 0.78
N THR A 33 0.18 -6.55 0.60
CA THR A 33 -0.65 -5.56 1.28
C THR A 33 -1.56 -4.88 0.28
N VAL A 34 -2.86 -4.80 0.60
CA VAL A 34 -3.78 -3.89 -0.10
C VAL A 34 -3.78 -2.52 0.59
N VAL A 35 -3.40 -1.48 -0.14
CA VAL A 35 -3.47 -0.08 0.32
C VAL A 35 -4.50 0.66 -0.53
N PRO A 36 -5.76 0.74 -0.07
CA PRO A 36 -6.80 1.45 -0.82
C PRO A 36 -6.55 2.97 -0.74
N ASN A 37 -6.65 3.65 -1.88
CA ASN A 37 -6.74 5.11 -1.87
C ASN A 37 -8.18 5.50 -1.52
N VAL A 38 -8.38 6.04 -0.32
CA VAL A 38 -9.69 6.35 0.25
C VAL A 38 -10.01 7.83 0.16
N TRP A 39 -11.26 8.15 -0.18
CA TRP A 39 -11.81 9.50 -0.13
C TRP A 39 -12.79 9.58 1.03
N VAL A 40 -12.62 10.58 1.90
CA VAL A 40 -13.42 10.76 3.12
C VAL A 40 -14.13 12.11 3.13
N LEU A 41 -15.28 12.15 3.77
CA LEU A 41 -16.08 13.37 3.96
C LEU A 41 -15.78 13.96 5.34
N ASN A 42 -15.42 15.25 5.39
CA ASN A 42 -15.23 15.94 6.66
C ASN A 42 -16.60 16.20 7.31
N ARG A 43 -16.82 15.57 8.47
CA ARG A 43 -18.04 15.69 9.29
C ARG A 43 -18.44 17.13 9.66
N HIS A 44 -17.49 18.07 9.66
CA HIS A 44 -17.71 19.47 10.01
C HIS A 44 -18.11 20.35 8.82
N SER A 45 -18.23 19.77 7.62
CA SER A 45 -18.68 20.52 6.43
C SER A 45 -20.17 20.81 6.50
N THR A 46 -20.62 21.92 5.89
CA THR A 46 -22.06 22.22 5.77
C THR A 46 -22.77 21.15 4.93
N PRO A 47 -24.10 20.96 5.08
CA PRO A 47 -24.84 19.96 4.30
C PRO A 47 -24.62 20.08 2.78
N GLU A 48 -24.60 21.30 2.25
CA GLU A 48 -24.41 21.58 0.82
C GLU A 48 -23.02 21.13 0.35
N ARG A 49 -21.99 21.36 1.19
CA ARG A 49 -20.62 20.90 0.90
C ARG A 49 -20.49 19.40 0.98
N GLN A 50 -21.18 18.76 1.92
CA GLN A 50 -21.20 17.30 2.04
C GLN A 50 -21.86 16.66 0.81
N GLU A 51 -22.97 17.23 0.32
CA GLU A 51 -23.64 16.76 -0.89
C GLU A 51 -22.75 16.91 -2.13
N ALA A 52 -22.15 18.09 -2.33
CA ALA A 52 -21.22 18.32 -3.44
C ALA A 52 -20.02 17.36 -3.39
N ALA A 53 -19.43 17.15 -2.22
CA ALA A 53 -18.33 16.21 -2.03
C ALA A 53 -18.77 14.76 -2.30
N TRP A 54 -19.99 14.37 -1.91
CA TRP A 54 -20.52 13.04 -2.22
C TRP A 54 -20.73 12.81 -3.71
N ASN A 55 -21.25 13.81 -4.44
CA ASN A 55 -21.36 13.74 -5.89
C ASN A 55 -19.99 13.61 -6.57
N TRP A 56 -18.98 14.32 -6.05
CA TRP A 56 -17.60 14.16 -6.52
C TRP A 56 -17.05 12.76 -6.25
N ILE A 57 -17.27 12.20 -5.05
CA ILE A 57 -16.87 10.81 -4.72
C ILE A 57 -17.49 9.81 -5.70
N LYS A 58 -18.80 9.93 -5.99
CA LYS A 58 -19.46 9.08 -7.00
C LYS A 58 -18.81 9.21 -8.38
N PHE A 59 -18.50 10.43 -8.79
CA PHE A 59 -17.84 10.67 -10.08
C PHE A 59 -16.47 10.01 -10.13
N VAL A 60 -15.60 10.18 -9.12
CA VAL A 60 -14.26 9.58 -9.14
C VAL A 60 -14.28 8.05 -9.04
N LEU A 61 -15.36 7.46 -8.53
CA LEU A 61 -15.59 6.01 -8.49
C LEU A 61 -16.30 5.45 -9.74
N SER A 62 -16.71 6.33 -10.66
CA SER A 62 -17.33 5.91 -11.93
C SER A 62 -16.38 5.09 -12.80
N PRO A 63 -16.89 4.22 -13.71
CA PRO A 63 -16.06 3.47 -14.64
C PRO A 63 -15.12 4.36 -15.47
N GLN A 64 -15.61 5.52 -15.93
CA GLN A 64 -14.83 6.44 -16.75
C GLN A 64 -13.66 7.06 -15.98
N ALA A 65 -13.92 7.59 -14.78
CA ALA A 65 -12.88 8.22 -13.97
C ALA A 65 -11.82 7.18 -13.53
N GLN A 66 -12.26 5.99 -13.14
CA GLN A 66 -11.36 4.91 -12.75
C GLN A 66 -10.51 4.38 -13.92
N ALA A 67 -11.09 4.24 -15.12
CA ALA A 67 -10.34 3.86 -16.32
C ALA A 67 -9.29 4.91 -16.68
N PHE A 68 -9.64 6.21 -16.60
CA PHE A 68 -8.69 7.30 -16.81
C PHE A 68 -7.54 7.25 -15.80
N ARG A 69 -7.83 7.04 -14.52
CA ARG A 69 -6.80 6.92 -13.48
C ARG A 69 -5.85 5.75 -13.73
N ALA A 70 -6.40 4.60 -14.12
CA ALA A 70 -5.62 3.42 -14.41
C ALA A 70 -4.68 3.60 -15.61
N LEU A 71 -5.16 4.25 -16.67
CA LEU A 71 -4.33 4.60 -17.84
C LEU A 71 -3.11 5.45 -17.47
N ARG A 72 -3.24 6.28 -16.44
CA ARG A 72 -2.17 7.15 -15.93
C ARG A 72 -1.29 6.49 -14.88
N GLY A 73 -1.49 5.21 -14.59
CA GLY A 73 -0.69 4.46 -13.63
C GLY A 73 -0.99 4.78 -12.16
N TYR A 74 -2.15 5.38 -11.83
CA TYR A 74 -2.51 5.71 -10.44
C TYR A 74 -2.91 4.50 -9.57
N GLY A 75 -2.81 3.29 -10.10
CA GLY A 75 -3.14 2.04 -9.40
C GLY A 75 -4.22 1.23 -10.09
N VAL A 76 -4.58 0.12 -9.46
CA VAL A 76 -5.64 -0.79 -9.93
C VAL A 76 -7.02 -0.16 -9.66
N PRO A 77 -7.94 -0.13 -10.63
CA PRO A 77 -9.31 0.33 -10.41
C PRO A 77 -10.04 -0.44 -9.32
N VAL A 78 -10.80 0.28 -8.49
CA VAL A 78 -11.78 -0.35 -7.58
C VAL A 78 -13.09 -0.69 -8.29
N ASN A 79 -13.36 -0.03 -9.41
CA ASN A 79 -14.54 -0.30 -10.23
C ASN A 79 -14.29 -1.52 -11.14
N ARG A 80 -15.18 -2.53 -11.07
CA ARG A 80 -15.03 -3.80 -11.81
C ARG A 80 -14.98 -3.61 -13.33
N GLU A 81 -15.83 -2.73 -13.88
CA GLU A 81 -15.85 -2.47 -15.32
C GLU A 81 -14.54 -1.82 -15.78
N ALA A 82 -14.04 -0.84 -15.02
CA ALA A 82 -12.73 -0.26 -15.27
C ALA A 82 -11.58 -1.29 -15.09
N GLY A 83 -11.74 -2.26 -14.20
CA GLY A 83 -10.81 -3.38 -14.02
C GLY A 83 -10.67 -4.25 -15.27
N VAL A 84 -11.78 -4.56 -15.97
CA VAL A 84 -11.72 -5.28 -17.26
C VAL A 84 -10.94 -4.48 -18.30
N ARG A 85 -11.14 -3.16 -18.35
CA ARG A 85 -10.36 -2.29 -19.24
C ARG A 85 -8.89 -2.27 -18.85
N PHE A 86 -8.58 -2.24 -17.55
CA PHE A 86 -7.22 -2.25 -17.03
C PHE A 86 -6.41 -3.45 -17.50
N LEU A 87 -7.00 -4.65 -17.49
CA LEU A 87 -6.34 -5.86 -17.98
C LEU A 87 -5.96 -5.81 -19.45
N ASN A 88 -6.72 -5.05 -20.26
CA ASN A 88 -6.56 -4.96 -21.71
C ASN A 88 -5.83 -3.68 -22.17
N MET A 89 -5.27 -2.89 -21.25
CA MET A 89 -4.58 -1.65 -21.64
C MET A 89 -3.31 -1.94 -22.44
N PRO A 90 -2.99 -1.10 -23.45
CA PRO A 90 -1.75 -1.24 -24.21
C PRO A 90 -0.52 -0.91 -23.35
N GLY A 91 0.64 -1.39 -23.79
CA GLY A 91 1.92 -1.15 -23.11
C GLY A 91 2.18 -2.05 -21.90
N LEU A 92 3.31 -1.82 -21.24
CA LEU A 92 3.79 -2.61 -20.11
C LEU A 92 3.17 -2.18 -18.76
N PRO A 93 3.12 -3.06 -17.76
CA PRO A 93 3.45 -4.50 -17.81
C PRO A 93 2.37 -5.28 -18.56
N LYS A 94 2.71 -6.42 -19.19
CA LYS A 94 1.72 -7.25 -19.92
C LYS A 94 0.88 -8.10 -18.97
N ASN A 95 1.49 -8.64 -17.92
CA ASN A 95 0.87 -9.52 -16.94
C ASN A 95 0.07 -8.74 -15.86
N ARG A 96 -0.83 -7.84 -16.27
CA ARG A 96 -1.63 -7.04 -15.33
C ARG A 96 -2.57 -7.87 -14.44
N ILE A 97 -2.88 -9.10 -14.85
CA ILE A 97 -3.69 -10.02 -14.06
C ILE A 97 -3.03 -10.35 -12.71
N ALA A 98 -1.70 -10.31 -12.62
CA ALA A 98 -0.98 -10.53 -11.36
C ALA A 98 -1.39 -9.52 -10.26
N PHE A 99 -1.75 -8.29 -10.62
CA PHE A 99 -2.28 -7.32 -9.66
C PHE A 99 -3.66 -7.71 -9.12
N LEU A 100 -4.50 -8.36 -9.93
CA LEU A 100 -5.80 -8.83 -9.48
C LEU A 100 -5.69 -10.11 -8.68
N GLU A 101 -4.83 -11.04 -9.11
CA GLU A 101 -4.51 -12.26 -8.38
C GLU A 101 -3.95 -11.97 -6.99
N SER A 102 -3.19 -10.87 -6.85
CA SER A 102 -2.61 -10.50 -5.57
C SER A 102 -3.65 -10.20 -4.49
N PHE A 103 -4.84 -9.72 -4.87
CA PHE A 103 -5.95 -9.51 -3.92
C PHE A 103 -6.49 -10.80 -3.29
N THR A 104 -6.20 -11.98 -3.86
CA THR A 104 -6.64 -13.26 -3.27
C THR A 104 -5.84 -13.64 -2.01
N PHE A 105 -4.68 -13.02 -1.81
CA PHE A 105 -3.81 -13.22 -0.65
C PHE A 105 -3.33 -11.90 -0.03
N ALA A 106 -3.93 -10.77 -0.42
CA ALA A 106 -3.65 -9.48 0.16
C ALA A 106 -4.32 -9.34 1.53
N GLU A 107 -3.59 -8.84 2.51
CA GLU A 107 -4.13 -8.45 3.81
C GLU A 107 -3.97 -6.93 4.01
N THR A 108 -4.55 -6.38 5.06
CA THR A 108 -4.46 -4.94 5.36
C THR A 108 -3.14 -4.62 6.05
N LEU A 109 -2.85 -3.32 6.24
CA LEU A 109 -1.73 -2.85 7.06
C LEU A 109 -1.97 -2.99 8.58
N GLU A 110 -3.07 -3.64 8.99
CA GLU A 110 -3.55 -3.68 10.37
C GLU A 110 -3.65 -2.28 11.00
N GLU A 111 -4.17 -1.35 10.20
CA GLU A 111 -4.34 0.06 10.59
C GLU A 111 -5.26 0.17 11.81
N ASN A 112 -4.83 1.02 12.75
CA ASN A 112 -5.53 1.34 13.98
C ASN A 112 -5.25 2.79 14.37
N ALA A 113 -5.88 3.28 15.44
CA ALA A 113 -5.81 4.68 15.85
C ALA A 113 -4.38 5.19 16.12
N VAL A 114 -3.44 4.31 16.44
CA VAL A 114 -2.03 4.64 16.71
C VAL A 114 -1.07 4.10 15.65
N TRP A 115 -1.58 3.71 14.48
CA TRP A 115 -0.78 3.11 13.40
C TRP A 115 0.41 3.95 12.97
N GLY A 116 0.20 5.25 12.77
CA GLY A 116 1.28 6.16 12.37
C GLY A 116 2.37 6.35 13.44
N VAL A 117 2.05 6.09 14.71
CA VAL A 117 3.01 6.16 15.82
C VAL A 117 3.80 4.86 15.89
N TRP A 118 3.11 3.72 16.03
CA TRP A 118 3.81 2.46 16.24
C TRP A 118 4.62 2.04 15.02
N SER A 119 4.11 2.23 13.80
CA SER A 119 4.81 1.82 12.57
C SER A 119 6.15 2.53 12.43
N ARG A 120 6.16 3.86 12.60
CA ARG A 120 7.37 4.68 12.56
C ARG A 120 8.42 4.20 13.57
N GLU A 121 8.02 3.97 14.82
CA GLU A 121 8.95 3.59 15.88
C GLU A 121 9.47 2.16 15.72
N VAL A 122 8.61 1.23 15.31
CA VAL A 122 9.02 -0.15 14.97
C VAL A 122 10.01 -0.13 13.81
N TYR A 123 9.77 0.63 12.74
CA TYR A 123 10.71 0.71 11.62
C TYR A 123 12.08 1.26 12.03
N GLN A 124 12.12 2.29 12.88
CA GLN A 124 13.38 2.82 13.40
C GLN A 124 14.16 1.79 14.23
N LEU A 125 13.47 0.98 15.02
CA LEU A 125 14.10 -0.08 15.82
C LEU A 125 14.62 -1.26 14.97
N LEU A 126 14.01 -1.51 13.81
CA LEU A 126 14.45 -2.56 12.89
C LEU A 126 15.58 -2.11 11.95
N GLU A 127 15.82 -0.80 11.80
CA GLU A 127 16.80 -0.28 10.86
C GLU A 127 18.25 -0.80 11.09
N PRO A 128 18.78 -0.86 12.32
CA PRO A 128 20.13 -1.39 12.57
C PRO A 128 20.29 -2.85 12.14
N MET A 129 19.22 -3.66 12.25
CA MET A 129 19.22 -5.06 11.79
C MET A 129 19.40 -5.13 10.27
N TYR A 130 18.70 -4.30 9.49
CA TYR A 130 18.87 -4.26 8.03
C TYR A 130 20.27 -3.83 7.61
N ARG A 131 20.97 -3.07 8.47
CA ARG A 131 22.36 -2.64 8.27
C ARG A 131 23.40 -3.64 8.80
N GLY A 132 22.98 -4.76 9.38
CA GLY A 132 23.86 -5.76 10.00
C GLY A 132 24.55 -5.28 11.29
N GLN A 133 24.05 -4.19 11.90
CA GLN A 133 24.60 -3.58 13.12
C GLN A 133 24.03 -4.22 14.39
N GLU A 134 22.91 -4.93 14.26
CA GLU A 134 22.23 -5.61 15.36
C GLU A 134 21.71 -6.99 14.89
N SER A 135 21.63 -7.96 15.80
CA SER A 135 21.05 -9.26 15.49
C SER A 135 19.54 -9.16 15.26
N VAL A 136 19.00 -10.04 14.40
CA VAL A 136 17.56 -10.12 14.11
C VAL A 136 16.75 -10.26 15.40
N ARG A 137 17.17 -11.18 16.28
CA ARG A 137 16.49 -11.44 17.56
C ARG A 137 16.38 -10.17 18.39
N SER A 138 17.50 -9.49 18.63
CA SER A 138 17.55 -8.30 19.49
C SER A 138 16.68 -7.16 18.94
N ALA A 139 16.77 -6.88 17.64
CA ALA A 139 15.96 -5.83 17.02
C ALA A 139 14.46 -6.14 17.08
N VAL A 140 14.06 -7.39 16.81
CA VAL A 140 12.66 -7.82 16.89
C VAL A 140 12.13 -7.79 18.32
N GLU A 141 12.92 -8.19 19.32
CA GLU A 141 12.51 -8.14 20.73
C GLU A 141 12.30 -6.69 21.21
N LYS A 142 13.17 -5.76 20.81
CA LYS A 142 12.99 -4.31 21.07
C LYS A 142 11.74 -3.77 20.40
N ALA A 143 11.55 -4.07 19.11
CA ALA A 143 10.38 -3.63 18.35
C ALA A 143 9.07 -4.18 18.95
N HIS A 144 9.04 -5.46 19.31
CA HIS A 144 7.89 -6.10 19.93
C HIS A 144 7.54 -5.47 21.29
N SER A 145 8.54 -5.25 22.15
CA SER A 145 8.35 -4.63 23.46
C SER A 145 7.79 -3.22 23.32
N ARG A 146 8.30 -2.44 22.35
CA ARG A 146 7.83 -1.08 22.10
C ARG A 146 6.41 -1.05 21.53
N LEU A 147 6.12 -1.90 20.54
CA LEU A 147 4.77 -2.02 19.97
C LEU A 147 3.75 -2.37 21.05
N THR A 148 4.06 -3.36 21.89
CA THR A 148 3.19 -3.79 23.00
C THR A 148 2.91 -2.65 23.96
N ALA A 149 3.92 -1.84 24.32
CA ALA A 149 3.73 -0.69 25.19
C ALA A 149 2.81 0.37 24.57
N ILE A 150 2.98 0.69 23.28
CA ILE A 150 2.14 1.67 22.56
C ILE A 150 0.68 1.19 22.49
N LEU A 151 0.47 -0.10 22.18
CA LEU A 151 -0.86 -0.67 22.11
C LEU A 151 -1.52 -0.73 23.50
N ALA A 152 -0.76 -1.05 24.55
CA ALA A 152 -1.26 -1.05 25.92
C ALA A 152 -1.67 0.36 26.39
N GLU A 153 -0.90 1.40 26.05
CA GLU A 153 -1.26 2.78 26.36
C GLU A 153 -2.53 3.23 25.62
N ALA A 154 -2.70 2.80 24.37
CA ALA A 154 -3.82 3.21 23.52
C ALA A 154 -5.12 2.43 23.78
N PHE A 155 -5.02 1.13 24.10
CA PHE A 155 -6.15 0.20 24.13
C PHE A 155 -6.22 -0.66 25.39
N GLY A 156 -5.19 -0.67 26.23
CA GLY A 156 -5.23 -1.32 27.53
C GLY A 156 -6.19 -0.55 28.44
N ALA A 157 -7.28 -1.20 28.83
CA ALA A 157 -8.34 -0.60 29.65
C ALA A 157 -7.81 0.20 30.84
N LYS A 158 -8.41 1.37 31.10
CA LYS A 158 -8.48 1.93 32.44
C LYS A 158 -9.54 1.20 33.25
#